data_AF-C6MAJ0-F1
#
_entry.id   AF-C6MAJ0-F1
#
_cell.length_a   1.000
_cell.length_b   1.000
_cell.length_c   1.000
_cell.angle_alpha   90.00
_cell.angle_beta   90.00
_cell.angle_gamma   90.00
#
_symmetry.space_group_name_H-M   'P 1'
#
loop_
_entity.id
_entity.type
_entity.pdbx_description
1 polymer ?
#
loop_
_entity_poly.entity_id
_entity_poly.type
_entity_poly.pdbx_seq_one_letter_code
_entity_poly.pdbx_strand_id
1 'polypeptide(L)'
;MNGLVTDFGYIGEDEDEEDYHAYTCTARPFMWYLTQNTDSRVFVDKSVLDIANEVLSPFGFPFQVKCQKGYRTRGFCVQYQENSFNFLNRLFEQEGIYYYFTHSNGSHELVIADDVGTLEAIPSPNIPYHSKNTAPGAPNIAYIDVWEERDAL
;
A
#
# COMPACT_ATOMS: atom_id res chain seq x y z
N MET A 1 3.98 -10.94 -5.77
CA MET A 1 3.71 -9.93 -4.72
C MET A 1 4.95 -9.80 -3.85
N ASN A 2 5.39 -8.59 -3.52
CA ASN A 2 6.63 -8.35 -2.75
C ASN A 2 6.33 -7.47 -1.52
N GLY A 3 6.96 -7.77 -0.40
CA GLY A 3 6.83 -7.03 0.85
C GLY A 3 7.88 -7.49 1.85
N LEU A 4 7.98 -6.78 2.97
CA LEU A 4 8.88 -7.07 4.07
C LEU A 4 8.16 -7.93 5.10
N VAL A 5 8.84 -8.96 5.62
CA VAL A 5 8.30 -9.77 6.71
C VAL A 5 8.37 -8.95 8.00
N THR A 6 7.21 -8.70 8.59
CA THR A 6 7.06 -7.89 9.81
C THR A 6 6.67 -8.73 11.02
N ASP A 7 6.14 -9.92 10.78
CA ASP A 7 5.80 -10.90 11.80
C ASP A 7 5.94 -12.31 11.18
N PHE A 8 6.51 -13.24 11.94
CA PHE A 8 6.68 -14.63 11.54
C PHE A 8 6.51 -15.55 12.75
N GLY A 9 5.70 -16.58 12.60
CA GLY A 9 5.34 -17.46 13.72
C GLY A 9 5.17 -18.91 13.28
N TYR A 10 5.42 -19.82 14.21
CA TYR A 10 5.09 -21.24 14.08
C TYR A 10 3.72 -21.51 14.69
N ILE A 11 2.88 -22.25 13.98
CA ILE A 11 1.52 -22.58 14.40
C ILE A 11 1.49 -23.97 15.05
N GLY A 12 2.06 -24.98 14.39
CA GLY A 12 1.96 -26.37 14.82
C GLY A 12 2.29 -27.36 13.71
N GLU A 13 2.12 -28.64 13.99
CA GLU A 13 2.00 -29.68 12.95
C GLU A 13 0.64 -29.57 12.27
N ASP A 14 0.60 -29.88 10.97
CA ASP A 14 -0.65 -29.94 10.23
C ASP A 14 -1.51 -31.09 10.77
N GLU A 15 -2.78 -30.81 11.10
CA GLU A 15 -3.70 -31.83 11.61
C GLU A 15 -4.13 -32.81 10.51
N ASP A 16 -4.04 -32.41 9.23
CA ASP A 16 -4.50 -33.20 8.09
C ASP A 16 -3.36 -34.00 7.40
N GLU A 17 -2.09 -33.60 7.55
CA GLU A 17 -0.92 -34.27 6.95
C GLU A 17 0.23 -34.48 7.96
N GLU A 18 0.53 -35.75 8.29
CA GLU A 18 1.71 -36.11 9.11
C GLU A 18 3.00 -35.57 8.48
N ASP A 19 3.94 -35.10 9.32
CA ASP A 19 5.23 -34.48 8.96
C ASP A 19 5.18 -33.07 8.31
N TYR A 20 4.01 -32.42 8.24
CA TYR A 20 3.93 -31.01 7.83
C TYR A 20 3.86 -30.06 9.03
N HIS A 21 4.45 -28.88 8.86
CA HIS A 21 4.51 -27.84 9.87
C HIS A 21 3.94 -26.53 9.32
N ALA A 22 2.97 -25.97 10.03
CA ALA A 22 2.30 -24.74 9.68
C ALA A 22 3.04 -23.51 10.26
N TYR A 23 3.20 -22.49 9.42
CA TYR A 23 3.80 -21.21 9.78
C TYR A 23 2.91 -20.05 9.32
N THR A 24 2.94 -18.95 10.05
CA THR A 24 2.32 -17.68 9.65
C THR A 24 3.39 -16.65 9.31
N CYS A 25 3.10 -15.81 8.32
CA CYS A 25 3.98 -14.73 7.88
C CYS A 25 3.15 -13.51 7.49
N THR A 26 3.46 -12.35 8.09
CA THR A 26 2.84 -11.08 7.73
C THR A 26 3.80 -10.24 6.90
N ALA A 27 3.50 -10.10 5.61
CA ALA A 27 4.23 -9.23 4.70
C ALA A 27 3.57 -7.85 4.60
N ARG A 28 4.35 -6.77 4.81
CA ARG A 28 3.90 -5.37 4.68
C ARG A 28 4.84 -4.57 3.77
N PRO A 29 4.37 -3.52 3.08
CA PRO A 29 5.26 -2.63 2.33
C PRO A 29 6.18 -1.85 3.27
N PHE A 30 7.24 -1.25 2.73
CA PHE A 30 8.21 -0.46 3.49
C PHE A 30 7.58 0.68 4.29
N MET A 31 6.41 1.15 3.86
CA MET A 31 5.64 2.18 4.54
C MET A 31 5.30 1.80 6.00
N TRP A 32 5.31 0.50 6.34
CA TRP A 32 5.18 0.04 7.71
C TRP A 32 6.28 0.57 8.63
N TYR A 33 7.53 0.73 8.16
CA TYR A 33 8.60 1.28 9.00
C TYR A 33 8.30 2.70 9.50
N LEU A 34 7.52 3.47 8.74
CA LEU A 34 7.09 4.81 9.15
C LEU A 34 6.06 4.78 10.30
N THR A 35 5.49 3.61 10.63
CA THR A 35 4.63 3.41 11.81
C THR A 35 5.44 3.06 13.06
N GLN A 36 6.72 2.69 12.90
CA GLN A 36 7.60 2.24 13.97
C GLN A 36 8.37 3.38 14.65
N ASN A 37 8.05 4.63 14.33
CA ASN A 37 8.67 5.80 14.93
C ASN A 37 7.63 6.74 15.55
N THR A 38 8.09 7.72 16.30
CA THR A 38 7.30 8.88 16.71
C THR A 38 8.29 10.03 16.80
N ASP A 39 8.02 11.13 16.09
CA ASP A 39 8.98 12.23 15.96
C ASP A 39 8.29 13.59 16.14
N SER A 40 9.09 14.63 16.39
CA SER A 40 8.65 16.02 16.38
C SER A 40 9.61 16.86 15.54
N ARG A 41 9.18 17.24 14.34
CA ARG A 41 10.03 17.88 13.33
C ARG A 41 9.30 19.06 12.68
N VAL A 42 10.08 20.08 12.33
CA VAL A 42 9.62 21.27 11.62
C VAL A 42 10.11 21.23 10.18
N PHE A 43 9.18 21.46 9.25
CA PHE A 43 9.42 21.62 7.83
C PHE A 43 9.05 23.06 7.43
N VAL A 44 10.01 23.81 6.90
CA VAL A 44 9.86 25.23 6.52
C VAL A 44 10.02 25.36 5.02
N ASP A 45 9.17 26.18 4.40
CA ASP A 45 9.18 26.49 2.97
C ASP A 45 9.23 25.25 2.06
N LYS A 46 8.39 24.25 2.37
CA LYS A 46 8.33 22.96 1.65
C LYS A 46 6.91 22.64 1.16
N SER A 47 6.81 22.09 -0.05
CA SER A 47 5.57 21.49 -0.53
C SER A 47 5.32 20.13 0.13
N VAL A 48 4.11 19.57 -0.03
CA VAL A 48 3.82 18.21 0.46
C VAL A 48 4.72 17.15 -0.17
N LEU A 49 5.10 17.32 -1.45
CA LEU A 49 5.99 16.39 -2.15
C LEU A 49 7.44 16.51 -1.67
N ASP A 50 7.89 17.72 -1.34
CA ASP A 50 9.23 17.92 -0.75
C ASP A 50 9.33 17.25 0.62
N ILE A 51 8.26 17.39 1.44
CA ILE A 51 8.16 16.74 2.74
C ILE A 51 8.14 15.22 2.57
N ALA A 52 7.32 14.70 1.64
CA ALA A 52 7.27 13.27 1.34
C ALA A 52 8.64 12.73 0.93
N ASN A 53 9.34 13.42 0.03
CA ASN A 53 10.70 13.05 -0.39
C ASN A 53 11.67 13.01 0.80
N GLU A 54 11.65 14.02 1.69
CA GLU A 54 12.52 14.07 2.86
C GLU A 54 12.22 12.96 3.88
N VAL A 55 10.93 12.61 4.05
CA VAL A 55 10.52 11.54 4.96
C VAL A 55 10.81 10.15 4.38
N LEU A 56 10.64 9.95 3.08
CA LEU A 56 10.75 8.63 2.43
C LEU A 56 12.19 8.25 2.04
N SER A 57 12.99 9.22 1.57
CA SER A 57 14.35 8.96 1.06
C SER A 57 15.27 8.21 2.03
N PRO A 58 15.26 8.46 3.35
CA PRO A 58 16.14 7.76 4.29
C PRO A 58 15.91 6.24 4.37
N PHE A 59 14.73 5.75 3.98
CA PHE A 59 14.42 4.32 4.01
C PHE A 59 15.01 3.56 2.81
N GLY A 60 15.42 4.24 1.74
CA GLY A 60 16.10 3.63 0.60
C GLY A 60 15.22 2.75 -0.30
N PHE A 61 13.89 2.83 -0.17
CA PHE A 61 12.95 2.12 -1.04
C PHE A 61 12.55 2.97 -2.25
N PRO A 62 12.28 2.35 -3.41
CA PRO A 62 11.86 3.07 -4.59
C PRO A 62 10.47 3.68 -4.39
N PHE A 63 10.33 4.92 -4.83
CA PHE A 63 9.04 5.59 -4.94
C PHE A 63 9.03 6.51 -6.15
N GLN A 64 7.85 6.70 -6.72
CA GLN A 64 7.61 7.52 -7.89
C GLN A 64 6.50 8.53 -7.59
N VAL A 65 6.69 9.77 -8.02
CA VAL A 65 5.65 10.81 -7.99
C VAL A 65 5.06 10.96 -9.39
N LYS A 66 3.77 10.64 -9.52
CA LYS A 66 2.96 10.82 -10.75
C LYS A 66 1.92 11.94 -10.61
N CYS A 67 2.00 12.74 -9.56
CA CYS A 67 1.08 13.86 -9.35
C CYS A 67 1.14 14.88 -10.52
N GLN A 68 -0.03 15.31 -10.99
CA GLN A 68 -0.17 16.27 -12.08
C GLN A 68 -0.35 17.71 -11.59
N LYS A 69 -0.83 17.88 -10.35
CA LYS A 69 -1.09 19.20 -9.77
C LYS A 69 0.18 19.81 -9.18
N GLY A 70 0.23 21.14 -9.18
CA GLY A 70 1.18 21.89 -8.35
C GLY A 70 0.67 22.00 -6.92
N TYR A 71 1.54 21.76 -5.94
CA TYR A 71 1.18 21.84 -4.51
C TYR A 71 1.72 23.11 -3.88
N ARG A 72 0.94 23.70 -2.97
CA ARG A 72 1.37 24.90 -2.23
C ARG A 72 2.61 24.60 -1.39
N THR A 73 3.55 25.55 -1.40
CA THR A 73 4.63 25.60 -0.42
C THR A 73 4.09 26.06 0.92
N ARG A 74 4.35 25.29 1.97
CA ARG A 74 3.98 25.63 3.34
C ARG A 74 5.13 26.41 3.96
N GLY A 75 4.85 27.64 4.41
CA GLY A 75 5.84 28.41 5.16
C GLY A 75 6.26 27.73 6.47
N PHE A 76 5.32 26.99 7.10
CA PHE A 76 5.60 26.23 8.32
C PHE A 76 4.68 25.01 8.41
N CYS A 77 5.27 23.83 8.61
CA CYS A 77 4.56 22.57 8.79
C CYS A 77 5.26 21.74 9.87
N VAL A 78 4.48 21.15 10.78
CA VAL A 78 5.02 20.41 11.92
C VAL A 78 4.48 18.98 11.91
N GLN A 79 5.39 18.03 12.06
CA GLN A 79 5.10 16.70 12.58
C GLN A 79 5.21 16.81 14.10
N TYR A 80 4.15 16.57 14.86
CA TYR A 80 4.16 16.74 16.31
C TYR A 80 3.65 15.49 17.02
N GLN A 81 4.55 14.78 17.70
CA GLN A 81 4.25 13.56 18.47
C GLN A 81 3.40 12.54 17.70
N GLU A 82 3.65 12.42 16.40
CA GLU A 82 3.00 11.46 15.52
C GLU A 82 4.06 10.66 14.77
N ASN A 83 3.72 9.44 14.39
CA ASN A 83 4.58 8.63 13.54
C ASN A 83 4.64 9.22 12.12
N SER A 84 5.71 8.93 11.38
CA SER A 84 5.90 9.47 10.03
C SER A 84 4.83 9.02 9.05
N PHE A 85 4.20 7.87 9.29
CA PHE A 85 3.13 7.34 8.45
C PHE A 85 1.86 8.20 8.55
N ASN A 86 1.39 8.45 9.77
CA ASN A 86 0.25 9.29 10.08
C ASN A 86 0.49 10.73 9.58
N PHE A 87 1.71 11.24 9.80
CA PHE A 87 2.09 12.57 9.31
C PHE A 87 1.94 12.70 7.79
N LEU A 88 2.50 11.75 7.03
CA LEU A 88 2.38 11.77 5.58
C LEU A 88 0.96 11.56 5.10
N ASN A 89 0.23 10.59 5.67
CA ASN A 89 -1.16 10.33 5.28
C ASN A 89 -2.04 11.56 5.51
N ARG A 90 -1.92 12.19 6.67
CA ARG A 90 -2.64 13.43 6.98
C ARG A 90 -2.35 14.53 5.96
N LEU A 91 -1.10 14.67 5.50
CA LEU A 91 -0.75 15.66 4.48
C LEU A 91 -1.25 15.28 3.08
N PHE A 92 -1.19 13.99 2.73
CA PHE A 92 -1.69 13.49 1.45
C PHE A 92 -3.20 13.64 1.35
N GLU A 93 -3.94 13.24 2.38
CA GLU A 93 -5.39 13.39 2.46
C GLU A 93 -5.82 14.87 2.33
N GLN A 94 -5.10 15.79 2.97
CA GLN A 94 -5.38 17.22 2.88
C GLN A 94 -5.23 17.80 1.45
N GLU A 95 -4.35 17.22 0.63
CA GLU A 95 -4.07 17.69 -0.72
C GLU A 95 -4.74 16.80 -1.80
N GLY A 96 -5.51 15.78 -1.39
CA GLY A 96 -6.16 14.84 -2.30
C GLY A 96 -5.18 13.92 -3.02
N ILE A 97 -4.05 13.63 -2.38
CA ILE A 97 -3.05 12.67 -2.87
C ILE A 97 -3.42 11.29 -2.34
N TYR A 98 -3.32 10.30 -3.21
CA TYR A 98 -3.38 8.89 -2.86
C TYR A 98 -2.09 8.20 -3.31
N TYR A 99 -1.93 6.93 -2.93
CA TYR A 99 -0.82 6.14 -3.40
C TYR A 99 -1.20 4.68 -3.56
N TYR A 100 -0.41 3.95 -4.34
CA TYR A 100 -0.51 2.51 -4.52
C TYR A 100 0.89 1.91 -4.65
N PHE A 101 0.97 0.57 -4.63
CA PHE A 101 2.24 -0.13 -4.81
C PHE A 101 2.25 -0.89 -6.13
N THR A 102 3.35 -0.76 -6.87
CA THR A 102 3.68 -1.65 -7.98
C THR A 102 4.64 -2.72 -7.46
N HIS A 103 4.40 -3.96 -7.84
CA HIS A 103 5.22 -5.09 -7.40
C HIS A 103 5.96 -5.68 -8.58
N SER A 104 7.27 -5.86 -8.42
CA SER A 104 8.14 -6.59 -9.34
C SER A 104 8.84 -7.73 -8.60
N ASN A 105 9.59 -8.55 -9.32
CA ASN A 105 10.33 -9.63 -8.69
C ASN A 105 11.43 -9.07 -7.78
N GLY A 106 11.31 -9.28 -6.47
CA GLY A 106 12.26 -8.81 -5.48
C GLY A 106 12.15 -7.33 -5.07
N SER A 107 11.16 -6.59 -5.58
CA SER A 107 10.98 -5.17 -5.23
C SER A 107 9.51 -4.75 -5.24
N HIS A 108 9.18 -3.74 -4.44
CA HIS A 108 7.92 -3.02 -4.50
C HIS A 108 8.22 -1.52 -4.48
N GLU A 109 7.49 -0.77 -5.28
CA GLU A 109 7.65 0.68 -5.43
C GLU A 109 6.36 1.39 -5.01
N LEU A 110 6.49 2.47 -4.24
CA LEU A 110 5.39 3.34 -3.87
C LEU A 110 5.13 4.35 -4.99
N VAL A 111 3.92 4.37 -5.55
CA VAL A 111 3.51 5.37 -6.54
C VAL A 111 2.55 6.36 -5.89
N ILE A 112 2.96 7.62 -5.83
CA ILE A 112 2.20 8.75 -5.28
C ILE A 112 1.49 9.47 -6.43
N ALA A 113 0.17 9.60 -6.36
CA ALA A 113 -0.66 10.12 -7.45
C ALA A 113 -1.83 10.97 -6.96
N ASP A 114 -2.41 11.79 -7.85
CA ASP A 114 -3.54 12.70 -7.57
C ASP A 114 -4.60 12.74 -8.69
N ASP A 115 -4.39 11.94 -9.74
CA ASP A 115 -5.24 11.87 -10.92
C ASP A 115 -5.36 10.41 -11.39
N VAL A 116 -6.59 9.96 -11.59
CA VAL A 116 -6.94 8.60 -12.04
C VAL A 116 -6.42 8.34 -13.46
N GLY A 117 -6.25 9.38 -14.29
CA GLY A 117 -5.68 9.28 -15.62
C GLY A 117 -4.21 8.84 -15.66
N THR A 118 -3.53 8.80 -14.51
CA THR A 118 -2.14 8.33 -14.38
C THR A 118 -2.03 6.83 -14.04
N LEU A 119 -3.17 6.18 -13.79
CA LEU A 119 -3.22 4.75 -13.47
C LEU A 119 -2.95 3.92 -14.71
N GLU A 120 -2.12 2.90 -14.55
CA GLU A 120 -1.82 1.94 -15.61
C GLU A 120 -2.86 0.81 -15.61
N ALA A 121 -3.29 0.41 -16.79
CA ALA A 121 -4.20 -0.72 -16.95
C ALA A 121 -3.51 -2.02 -16.56
N ILE A 122 -4.21 -2.89 -15.84
CA ILE A 122 -3.74 -4.25 -15.57
C ILE A 122 -3.68 -5.06 -16.88
N PRO A 123 -2.80 -6.09 -17.00
CA PRO A 123 -2.66 -6.88 -18.22
C PRO A 123 -3.95 -7.54 -18.73
N SER A 124 -4.92 -7.81 -17.86
CA SER A 124 -6.22 -8.36 -18.21
C SER A 124 -7.34 -7.47 -17.68
N PRO A 125 -7.64 -6.36 -18.37
CA PRO A 125 -8.55 -5.32 -17.85
C PRO A 125 -10.03 -5.74 -17.90
N ASN A 126 -10.36 -6.76 -18.69
CA ASN A 126 -11.72 -7.29 -18.80
C ASN A 126 -11.82 -8.57 -17.97
N ILE A 127 -12.45 -8.47 -16.80
CA ILE A 127 -12.74 -9.62 -15.92
C ILE A 127 -14.23 -9.94 -16.03
N PRO A 128 -14.63 -11.11 -16.56
CA PRO A 128 -16.03 -11.47 -16.67
C PRO A 128 -16.66 -11.73 -15.30
N TYR A 129 -17.94 -11.36 -15.18
CA TYR A 129 -18.78 -11.77 -14.05
C TYR A 129 -19.40 -13.14 -14.33
N HIS A 130 -19.26 -14.08 -13.39
CA HIS A 130 -19.80 -15.43 -13.48
C HIS A 130 -20.65 -15.76 -12.23
N SER A 131 -21.96 -15.61 -12.36
CA SER A 131 -22.92 -15.96 -11.29
C SER A 131 -22.88 -17.46 -10.97
N LYS A 132 -22.73 -17.80 -9.69
CA LYS A 132 -22.84 -19.19 -9.18
C LYS A 132 -24.17 -19.87 -9.50
N ASN A 133 -25.21 -19.08 -9.82
CA ASN A 133 -26.58 -19.57 -10.04
C ASN A 133 -26.93 -19.83 -11.51
N THR A 134 -26.06 -19.45 -12.46
CA THR A 134 -26.45 -19.34 -13.89
C THR A 134 -25.75 -20.35 -14.79
N ALA A 135 -24.58 -20.89 -14.42
CA ALA A 135 -23.89 -21.91 -15.20
C ALA A 135 -23.13 -22.91 -14.31
N PRO A 136 -23.25 -24.23 -14.57
CA PRO A 136 -22.47 -25.24 -13.85
C PRO A 136 -21.00 -25.22 -14.30
N GLY A 137 -20.10 -25.19 -13.31
CA GLY A 137 -18.64 -25.25 -13.50
C GLY A 137 -17.94 -23.90 -13.29
N ALA A 138 -16.77 -23.92 -12.63
CA ALA A 138 -15.90 -22.76 -12.54
C ALA A 138 -15.17 -22.57 -13.88
N PRO A 139 -15.21 -21.39 -14.51
CA PRO A 139 -14.49 -21.17 -15.76
C PRO A 139 -12.96 -21.21 -15.52
N ASN A 140 -12.20 -21.66 -16.53
CA ASN A 140 -10.72 -21.72 -16.51
C ASN A 140 -10.04 -20.34 -16.68
N ILE A 141 -10.75 -19.25 -16.42
CA ILE A 141 -10.28 -17.87 -16.52
C ILE A 141 -10.56 -17.15 -15.19
N ALA A 142 -9.90 -16.03 -14.92
CA ALA A 142 -10.25 -15.21 -13.75
C ALA A 142 -11.68 -14.64 -13.91
N TYR A 143 -12.50 -14.70 -12.85
CA TYR A 143 -13.88 -14.21 -12.84
C TYR A 143 -14.26 -13.63 -11.47
N ILE A 144 -15.32 -12.82 -11.45
CA ILE A 144 -15.99 -12.34 -10.23
C ILE A 144 -17.31 -13.11 -10.08
N ASP A 145 -17.61 -13.69 -8.92
CA ASP A 145 -18.82 -14.51 -8.72
C ASP A 145 -19.75 -14.05 -7.59
N VAL A 146 -19.21 -13.35 -6.58
CA VAL A 146 -19.98 -12.84 -5.45
C VAL A 146 -19.42 -11.49 -5.01
N TRP A 147 -20.31 -10.62 -4.56
CA TRP A 147 -19.95 -9.42 -3.82
C TRP A 147 -20.30 -9.66 -2.34
N GLU A 148 -19.27 -9.75 -1.50
CA GLU A 148 -19.44 -9.85 -0.05
C GLU A 148 -19.05 -8.50 0.58
N GLU A 149 -20.02 -7.87 1.22
CA GLU A 149 -19.76 -6.71 2.07
C GLU A 149 -19.23 -7.23 3.41
N ARG A 150 -17.99 -6.90 3.75
CA ARG A 150 -17.42 -7.16 5.07
C ARG A 150 -17.43 -5.87 5.85
N ASP A 151 -18.06 -5.87 7.02
CA ASP A 151 -17.90 -4.78 7.98
C ASP A 151 -16.42 -4.64 8.33
N ALA A 152 -15.90 -3.41 8.28
CA ALA A 152 -14.50 -3.13 8.58
C ALA A 152 -14.17 -3.54 10.02
N LEU A 153 -13.03 -4.24 10.20
CA LEU A 153 -12.44 -4.57 11.50
C LEU A 153 -12.02 -3.32 12.28
#